data_AF-C3ZW50-F1
#
_entry.id   AF-C3ZW50-F1
#
_cell.length_a   1.000
_cell.length_b   1.000
_cell.length_c   1.000
_cell.angle_alpha   90.00
_cell.angle_beta   90.00
_cell.angle_gamma   90.00
#
_symmetry.space_group_name_H-M   'P 1'
#
loop_
_entity.id
_entity.type
_entity.pdbx_description
1 polymer ?
#
loop_
_entity_poly.entity_id
_entity_poly.type
_entity_poly.pdbx_seq_one_letter_code
_entity_poly.pdbx_strand_id
1 'polypeptide(L)'
;MAPVKNYEKDVGTRTNMTSVNWTLAKDLSKKLSNTTTREEVMESLSTVNHGVISYFKGLTDEVKEGLRALDNSLAQSGMNVSVTYSLDSVQAKISRMLRTTLSPTSGLIAYILGTTFCDVITLYGFYPFTTDMRNRTLFYHYYDHIPVNHGSTHDFNIEYNFLTELHNNGAVRLVCDICE
;
A
#
# COMPACT_ATOMS: atom_id res chain seq x y z
N MET A 1 6.86 -4.70 -0.10
CA MET A 1 5.40 -4.94 -0.02
C MET A 1 5.13 -5.48 1.38
N ALA A 2 3.91 -5.33 1.88
CA ALA A 2 3.58 -5.82 3.22
C ALA A 2 3.54 -7.37 3.24
N PRO A 3 4.20 -8.05 4.18
CA PRO A 3 4.25 -9.50 4.25
C PRO A 3 2.96 -10.07 4.86
N VAL A 4 2.46 -11.17 4.31
CA VAL A 4 1.33 -11.92 4.88
C VAL A 4 1.81 -13.13 5.68
N LYS A 5 2.90 -13.75 5.23
CA LYS A 5 3.50 -14.93 5.86
C LYS A 5 3.88 -14.63 7.32
N ASN A 6 3.43 -15.50 8.24
CA ASN A 6 3.56 -15.38 9.69
C ASN A 6 2.64 -14.33 10.38
N TYR A 7 1.79 -13.63 9.62
CA TYR A 7 0.85 -12.63 10.14
C TYR A 7 -0.60 -12.95 9.74
N GLU A 8 -0.86 -14.15 9.24
CA GLU A 8 -2.12 -14.55 8.59
C GLU A 8 -3.34 -14.41 9.51
N LYS A 9 -3.14 -14.57 10.82
CA LYS A 9 -4.19 -14.42 11.83
C LYS A 9 -4.68 -12.98 11.97
N ASP A 10 -3.81 -12.02 11.69
CA ASP A 10 -4.08 -10.60 11.90
C ASP A 10 -4.44 -9.89 10.58
N VAL A 11 -3.77 -10.25 9.48
CA VAL A 11 -3.93 -9.58 8.18
C VAL A 11 -4.61 -10.44 7.10
N GLY A 12 -4.99 -11.67 7.44
CA GLY A 12 -5.63 -12.62 6.53
C GLY A 12 -4.64 -13.30 5.58
N THR A 13 -5.17 -14.09 4.63
CA THR A 13 -4.38 -14.91 3.69
C THR A 13 -4.60 -14.56 2.22
N ARG A 14 -5.53 -13.64 1.92
CA ARG A 14 -5.98 -13.34 0.56
C ARG A 14 -5.41 -12.02 0.08
N THR A 15 -4.80 -12.03 -1.11
CA THR A 15 -4.34 -10.82 -1.80
C THR A 15 -4.77 -10.85 -3.25
N ASN A 16 -5.79 -10.08 -3.62
CA ASN A 16 -6.18 -9.89 -5.03
C ASN A 16 -5.38 -8.78 -5.70
N MET A 17 -4.97 -7.79 -4.92
CA MET A 17 -4.21 -6.65 -5.39
C MET A 17 -3.25 -6.17 -4.30
N THR A 18 -2.02 -5.83 -4.67
CA THR A 18 -1.05 -5.17 -3.79
C THR A 18 -0.46 -3.95 -4.47
N SER A 19 0.23 -3.12 -3.70
CA SER A 19 0.94 -1.96 -4.24
C SER A 19 2.42 -1.96 -3.94
N VAL A 20 3.18 -1.38 -4.88
CA VAL A 20 4.60 -1.11 -4.74
C VAL A 20 4.76 0.35 -4.35
N ASN A 21 5.47 0.63 -3.25
CA ASN A 21 5.78 2.01 -2.87
C ASN A 21 6.85 2.61 -3.80
N TRP A 22 6.99 3.94 -3.77
CA TRP A 22 7.95 4.65 -4.62
C TRP A 22 9.40 4.15 -4.48
N THR A 23 9.85 3.93 -3.23
CA THR A 23 11.23 3.48 -2.97
C THR A 23 11.51 2.11 -3.56
N LEU A 24 10.61 1.15 -3.38
CA LEU A 24 10.76 -0.16 -4.00
C LEU A 24 10.67 -0.05 -5.52
N ALA A 25 9.72 0.72 -6.06
CA ALA A 25 9.50 0.84 -7.48
C ALA A 25 10.73 1.36 -8.24
N LYS A 26 11.41 2.39 -7.72
CA LYS A 26 12.65 2.92 -8.33
C LYS A 26 13.83 1.94 -8.23
N ASP A 27 13.86 1.09 -7.21
CA ASP A 27 14.97 0.17 -6.95
C ASP A 27 14.76 -1.21 -7.60
N LEU A 28 13.58 -1.49 -8.16
CA LEU A 28 13.22 -2.79 -8.75
C LEU A 28 14.20 -3.25 -9.82
N SER A 29 14.61 -2.35 -10.73
CA SER A 29 15.56 -2.68 -11.80
C SER A 29 16.88 -3.24 -11.24
N LYS A 30 17.41 -2.57 -10.21
CA LYS A 30 18.63 -3.00 -9.50
C LYS A 30 18.42 -4.30 -8.72
N LYS A 31 17.31 -4.39 -7.96
CA LYS A 31 17.00 -5.57 -7.15
C LYS A 31 16.77 -6.83 -7.98
N LEU A 32 16.11 -6.71 -9.13
CA LEU A 32 15.81 -7.84 -10.02
C LEU A 32 17.01 -8.31 -10.84
N SER A 33 18.07 -7.48 -10.93
CA SER A 33 19.33 -7.79 -11.60
C SER A 33 20.32 -8.56 -10.70
N ASN A 34 20.15 -8.51 -9.38
CA ASN A 34 20.97 -9.26 -8.43
C ASN A 34 20.23 -10.52 -7.97
N THR A 35 20.88 -11.69 -8.05
CA THR A 35 20.26 -13.00 -7.79
C THR A 35 19.58 -13.09 -6.43
N THR A 36 20.28 -12.70 -5.35
CA THR A 36 19.74 -12.79 -3.98
C THR A 36 18.53 -11.88 -3.80
N THR A 37 18.63 -10.60 -4.19
CA THR A 37 17.49 -9.68 -4.04
C THR A 37 16.37 -9.97 -5.01
N ARG A 38 16.65 -10.61 -6.15
CA ARG A 38 15.64 -11.10 -7.08
C ARG A 38 14.81 -12.19 -6.42
N GLU A 39 15.43 -13.18 -5.78
CA GLU A 39 14.72 -14.25 -5.07
C GLU A 39 13.79 -13.67 -3.99
N GLU A 40 14.27 -12.73 -3.17
CA GLU A 40 13.45 -12.05 -2.16
C GLU A 40 12.24 -11.32 -2.77
N VAL A 41 12.46 -10.57 -3.86
CA VAL A 41 11.39 -9.86 -4.56
C VAL A 41 10.39 -10.88 -5.13
N MET A 42 10.85 -11.91 -5.83
CA MET A 42 9.97 -12.92 -6.42
C MET A 42 9.20 -13.74 -5.38
N GLU A 43 9.81 -14.09 -4.24
CA GLU A 43 9.10 -14.74 -3.13
C GLU A 43 7.97 -13.84 -2.60
N SER A 44 8.23 -12.54 -2.41
CA SER A 44 7.20 -11.61 -1.95
C SER A 44 6.04 -11.46 -2.94
N LEU A 45 6.31 -11.56 -4.25
CA LEU A 45 5.31 -11.47 -5.32
C LEU A 45 4.44 -12.74 -5.44
N SER A 46 4.94 -13.89 -4.99
CA SER A 46 4.22 -15.18 -5.06
C SER A 46 2.86 -15.14 -4.37
N THR A 47 2.72 -14.31 -3.34
CA THR A 47 1.47 -14.09 -2.59
C THR A 47 0.34 -13.46 -3.42
N VAL A 48 0.65 -12.93 -4.61
CA VAL A 48 -0.29 -12.21 -5.49
C VAL A 48 -0.40 -12.90 -6.85
N ASN A 49 -0.03 -14.18 -6.95
CA ASN A 49 -0.24 -14.94 -8.19
C ASN A 49 -1.73 -14.94 -8.57
N HIS A 50 -2.03 -14.69 -9.85
CA HIS A 50 -3.38 -14.42 -10.39
C HIS A 50 -4.02 -13.08 -9.96
N GLY A 51 -3.24 -12.18 -9.35
CA GLY A 51 -3.69 -10.88 -8.90
C GLY A 51 -3.08 -9.70 -9.66
N VAL A 52 -3.18 -8.53 -9.04
CA VAL A 52 -2.71 -7.26 -9.58
C VAL A 52 -1.61 -6.65 -8.69
N ILE A 53 -0.56 -6.16 -9.31
CA ILE A 53 0.44 -5.31 -8.65
C ILE A 53 0.31 -3.91 -9.21
N SER A 54 0.07 -2.94 -8.35
CA SER A 54 -0.16 -1.57 -8.78
C SER A 54 0.86 -0.60 -8.25
N TYR A 55 1.17 0.40 -9.06
CA TYR A 55 1.96 1.55 -8.67
C TYR A 55 1.16 2.85 -8.83
N PHE A 56 0.94 3.57 -7.72
CA PHE A 56 -0.03 4.67 -7.70
C PHE A 56 0.56 6.08 -7.83
N LYS A 57 1.87 6.24 -7.60
CA LYS A 57 2.53 7.55 -7.49
C LYS A 57 3.08 8.02 -8.85
N GLY A 58 3.80 9.14 -8.87
CA GLY A 58 4.35 9.69 -10.12
C GLY A 58 5.36 8.76 -10.81
N LEU A 59 5.30 8.67 -12.14
CA LEU A 59 6.17 7.83 -12.96
C LEU A 59 7.46 8.57 -13.35
N THR A 60 8.46 8.54 -12.48
CA THR A 60 9.83 8.94 -12.86
C THR A 60 10.43 7.90 -13.82
N ASP A 61 11.55 8.22 -14.47
CA ASP A 61 12.16 7.30 -15.42
C ASP A 61 12.71 6.04 -14.73
N GLU A 62 13.27 6.18 -13.52
CA GLU A 62 13.72 5.03 -12.70
C GLU A 62 12.55 4.12 -12.31
N VAL A 63 11.39 4.70 -12.01
CA VAL A 63 10.17 3.93 -11.73
C VAL A 63 9.69 3.20 -12.98
N LYS A 64 9.70 3.84 -14.15
CA LYS A 64 9.32 3.19 -15.42
C LYS A 64 10.25 2.02 -15.72
N GLU A 65 11.55 2.19 -15.54
CA GLU A 65 12.54 1.12 -15.71
C GLU A 65 12.31 -0.01 -14.71
N GLY A 66 12.06 0.31 -13.44
CA GLY A 66 11.76 -0.67 -12.40
C GLY A 66 10.50 -1.48 -12.68
N LEU A 67 9.41 -0.83 -13.12
CA LEU A 67 8.17 -1.51 -13.48
C LEU A 67 8.34 -2.39 -14.74
N ARG A 68 9.13 -1.96 -15.74
CA ARG A 68 9.47 -2.80 -16.90
C ARG A 68 10.30 -4.02 -16.50
N ALA A 69 11.28 -3.83 -15.61
CA ALA A 69 12.09 -4.94 -15.10
C ALA A 69 11.23 -5.97 -14.33
N LEU A 70 10.25 -5.49 -13.56
CA LEU A 70 9.28 -6.33 -12.88
C LEU A 70 8.42 -7.13 -13.85
N ASP A 71 7.81 -6.46 -14.83
CA ASP A 71 6.97 -7.10 -15.86
C ASP A 71 7.73 -8.22 -16.60
N ASN A 72 8.96 -7.93 -17.04
CA ASN A 72 9.85 -8.92 -17.65
C ASN A 72 10.17 -10.10 -16.73
N SER A 73 10.40 -9.83 -15.44
CA SER A 73 10.76 -10.88 -14.47
C SER A 73 9.57 -11.78 -14.14
N LEU A 74 8.35 -11.23 -14.08
CA LEU A 74 7.11 -11.97 -13.92
C LEU A 74 6.86 -12.89 -15.13
N ALA A 75 7.02 -12.35 -16.34
CA ALA A 75 6.88 -13.12 -17.59
C ALA A 75 7.88 -14.29 -17.67
N GLN A 76 9.15 -14.06 -17.34
CA GLN A 76 10.18 -15.11 -17.30
C GLN A 76 9.90 -16.21 -16.28
N SER A 77 9.22 -15.87 -15.19
CA SER A 77 8.92 -16.80 -14.10
C SER A 77 7.59 -17.54 -14.31
N GLY A 78 6.87 -17.27 -15.40
CA GLY A 78 5.57 -17.87 -15.69
C GLY A 78 4.46 -17.46 -14.71
N MET A 79 4.66 -16.36 -13.97
CA MET A 79 3.67 -15.86 -13.02
C MET A 79 2.55 -15.13 -13.75
N ASN A 80 1.30 -15.45 -13.39
CA ASN A 80 0.14 -14.78 -13.97
C ASN A 80 -0.23 -13.57 -13.10
N VAL A 81 0.47 -12.45 -13.27
CA VAL A 81 0.25 -11.24 -12.47
C VAL A 81 0.14 -10.05 -13.40
N SER A 82 -0.88 -9.21 -13.21
CA SER A 82 -1.03 -7.97 -13.97
C SER A 82 -0.33 -6.81 -13.27
N VAL A 83 0.55 -6.10 -13.96
CA VAL A 83 1.18 -4.86 -13.45
C VAL A 83 0.39 -3.66 -13.95
N THR A 84 -0.05 -2.79 -13.05
CA THR A 84 -0.77 -1.55 -13.40
C THR A 84 -0.12 -0.32 -12.78
N TYR A 85 -0.36 0.84 -13.37
CA TYR A 85 0.15 2.10 -12.85
C TYR A 85 -0.76 3.28 -13.15
N SER A 86 -0.70 4.33 -12.33
CA SER A 86 -1.45 5.58 -12.56
C SER A 86 -0.84 6.38 -13.72
N LEU A 87 -1.63 6.68 -14.75
CA LEU A 87 -1.22 7.58 -15.84
C LEU A 87 -1.18 9.05 -15.40
N ASP A 88 -2.16 9.45 -14.59
CA ASP A 88 -2.27 10.79 -14.02
C ASP A 88 -1.83 10.81 -12.56
N SER A 89 -1.43 11.99 -12.07
CA SER A 89 -1.16 12.21 -10.65
C SER A 89 -2.46 12.21 -9.83
N VAL A 90 -2.92 11.01 -9.46
CA VAL A 90 -4.00 10.81 -8.48
C VAL A 90 -3.65 11.51 -7.16
N GLN A 91 -2.36 11.49 -6.81
CA GLN A 91 -1.79 12.19 -5.66
C GLN A 91 -2.19 13.67 -5.63
N ALA A 92 -1.99 14.41 -6.73
CA ALA A 92 -2.28 15.84 -6.79
C ALA A 92 -3.77 16.15 -6.62
N LYS A 93 -4.64 15.29 -7.19
CA LYS A 93 -6.10 15.43 -7.06
C LYS A 93 -6.53 15.25 -5.61
N ILE A 94 -5.99 14.26 -4.91
CA ILE A 94 -6.29 13.98 -3.50
C ILE A 94 -5.74 15.07 -2.57
N SER A 95 -4.48 15.50 -2.73
CA SER A 95 -3.91 16.60 -1.93
C SER A 95 -4.76 17.87 -2.02
N ARG A 96 -5.22 18.21 -3.24
CA ARG A 96 -6.13 19.35 -3.46
C ARG A 96 -7.48 19.16 -2.77
N MET A 97 -8.06 17.97 -2.84
CA MET A 97 -9.33 17.64 -2.18
C MET A 97 -9.23 17.82 -0.66
N LEU A 98 -8.13 17.33 -0.06
CA LEU A 98 -7.88 17.41 1.38
C LEU A 98 -7.26 18.74 1.84
N ARG A 99 -7.02 19.69 0.91
CA ARG A 99 -6.40 20.99 1.18
C ARG A 99 -5.05 20.89 1.92
N THR A 100 -4.27 19.87 1.61
CA THR A 100 -2.92 19.66 2.16
C THR A 100 -1.86 19.83 1.09
N THR A 101 -0.67 20.30 1.48
CA THR A 101 0.51 20.36 0.61
C THR A 101 1.34 19.07 0.67
N LEU A 102 1.02 18.17 1.61
CA LEU A 102 1.68 16.89 1.77
C LEU A 102 1.12 15.84 0.79
N SER A 103 1.95 14.84 0.48
CA SER A 103 1.57 13.75 -0.40
C SER A 103 0.58 12.83 0.33
N PRO A 104 -0.51 12.35 -0.28
CA PRO A 104 -1.31 11.27 0.30
C PRO A 104 -0.52 9.97 0.45
N THR A 105 -0.87 9.19 1.46
CA THR A 105 -0.35 7.84 1.65
C THR A 105 -0.79 6.91 0.51
N SER A 106 -0.03 5.84 0.28
CA SER A 106 -0.47 4.78 -0.64
C SER A 106 -1.80 4.15 -0.21
N GLY A 107 -2.08 4.10 1.09
CA GLY A 107 -3.34 3.58 1.63
C GLY A 107 -4.54 4.43 1.22
N LEU A 108 -4.46 5.76 1.37
CA LEU A 108 -5.54 6.64 0.93
C LEU A 108 -5.73 6.60 -0.59
N ILE A 109 -4.65 6.56 -1.38
CA ILE A 109 -4.78 6.43 -2.84
C ILE A 109 -5.46 5.09 -3.20
N ALA A 110 -5.10 4.00 -2.54
CA ALA A 110 -5.73 2.70 -2.74
C ALA A 110 -7.22 2.71 -2.38
N TYR A 111 -7.61 3.37 -1.29
CA TYR A 111 -9.03 3.57 -0.94
C TYR A 111 -9.77 4.30 -2.05
N ILE A 112 -9.26 5.45 -2.50
CA ILE A 112 -9.87 6.26 -3.57
C ILE A 112 -9.96 5.48 -4.89
N LEU A 113 -9.00 4.60 -5.18
CA LEU A 113 -9.08 3.72 -6.34
C LEU A 113 -10.16 2.63 -6.15
N GLY A 114 -10.24 2.04 -4.96
CA GLY A 114 -11.23 1.03 -4.59
C GLY A 114 -12.67 1.50 -4.75
N THR A 115 -12.97 2.78 -4.50
CA THR A 115 -14.32 3.34 -4.69
C THR A 115 -14.79 3.31 -6.15
N THR A 116 -13.90 3.05 -7.11
CA THR A 116 -14.26 2.96 -8.54
C THR A 116 -14.77 1.57 -8.94
N PHE A 117 -14.53 0.54 -8.12
CA PHE A 117 -14.90 -0.85 -8.44
C PHE A 117 -15.41 -1.68 -7.25
N CYS A 118 -15.52 -1.10 -6.05
CA CYS A 118 -16.09 -1.75 -4.88
C CYS A 118 -17.38 -1.05 -4.44
N ASP A 119 -18.44 -1.83 -4.21
CA ASP A 119 -19.70 -1.31 -3.65
C ASP A 119 -19.60 -1.04 -2.14
N VAL A 120 -18.86 -1.89 -1.42
CA VAL A 120 -18.68 -1.81 0.03
C VAL A 120 -17.21 -1.94 0.38
N ILE A 121 -16.68 -0.99 1.14
CA ILE A 121 -15.27 -0.95 1.52
C ILE A 121 -15.14 -1.02 3.04
N THR A 122 -14.32 -1.95 3.51
CA THR A 122 -13.82 -1.98 4.89
C THR A 122 -12.32 -1.74 4.88
N LEU A 123 -11.85 -0.82 5.72
CA LEU A 123 -10.46 -0.46 5.89
C LEU A 123 -9.92 -1.05 7.20
N TYR A 124 -8.77 -1.72 7.11
CA TYR A 124 -8.03 -2.29 8.22
C TYR A 124 -6.61 -1.73 8.24
N GLY A 125 -6.03 -1.50 9.42
CA GLY A 125 -4.67 -1.00 9.56
C GLY A 125 -4.48 0.50 9.24
N PHE A 126 -5.57 1.26 9.08
CA PHE A 126 -5.55 2.71 8.91
C PHE A 126 -5.58 3.40 10.27
N TYR A 127 -4.50 3.27 11.05
CA TYR A 127 -4.43 3.84 12.40
C TYR A 127 -3.03 4.42 12.66
N PRO A 128 -2.84 5.74 12.55
CA PRO A 128 -1.51 6.34 12.54
C PRO A 128 -1.00 6.77 13.92
N PHE A 129 -1.51 6.20 15.01
CA PHE A 129 -1.17 6.62 16.37
C PHE A 129 -0.19 5.66 17.04
N THR A 130 0.56 6.18 18.01
CA THR A 130 1.57 5.42 18.78
C THR A 130 0.97 4.50 19.84
N THR A 131 -0.31 4.66 20.15
CA THR A 131 -1.00 3.91 21.19
C THR A 131 -2.42 3.59 20.76
N ASP A 132 -2.91 2.41 21.14
CA ASP A 132 -4.30 2.03 20.89
C ASP A 132 -5.24 2.38 22.06
N MET A 133 -6.53 2.07 21.90
CA MET A 133 -7.57 2.30 22.91
C MET A 133 -7.35 1.53 24.23
N ARG A 134 -6.43 0.57 24.26
CA ARG A 134 -6.06 -0.26 25.43
C ARG A 134 -4.70 0.15 26.00
N ASN A 135 -4.17 1.30 25.58
CA ASN A 135 -2.88 1.84 25.99
C ASN A 135 -1.68 0.92 25.66
N ARG A 136 -1.80 0.09 24.61
CA ARG A 136 -0.68 -0.69 24.09
C ARG A 136 0.13 0.16 23.12
N THR A 137 1.45 0.09 23.22
CA THR A 137 2.35 0.73 22.25
C THR A 137 2.17 0.09 20.87
N LEU A 138 2.02 0.93 19.86
CA LEU A 138 1.93 0.55 18.45
C LEU A 138 3.21 0.94 17.70
N PHE A 139 3.58 0.10 16.74
CA PHE A 139 4.65 0.36 15.78
C PHE A 139 4.06 0.84 14.44
N TYR A 140 4.92 1.42 13.60
CA TYR A 140 4.54 2.00 12.31
C TYR A 140 4.01 0.95 11.33
N HIS A 141 4.58 -0.27 11.36
CA HIS A 141 4.05 -1.41 10.63
C HIS A 141 3.71 -2.54 11.59
N TYR A 142 2.81 -3.43 11.18
CA TYR A 142 2.48 -4.64 11.94
C TYR A 142 3.59 -5.71 11.93
N TYR A 143 4.56 -5.59 11.02
CA TYR A 143 5.58 -6.61 10.76
C TYR A 143 7.00 -6.21 11.17
N ASP A 144 7.17 -5.02 11.74
CA ASP A 144 8.44 -4.54 12.27
C ASP A 144 8.25 -3.75 13.58
N HIS A 145 9.37 -3.33 14.17
CA HIS A 145 9.39 -2.58 15.43
C HIS A 145 9.79 -1.11 15.21
N ILE A 146 9.51 -0.56 14.01
CA ILE A 146 9.82 0.83 13.71
C ILE A 146 8.83 1.74 14.46
N PRO A 147 9.30 2.72 15.26
CA PRO A 147 8.40 3.65 15.93
C PRO A 147 7.59 4.49 14.93
N VAL A 148 6.34 4.80 15.26
CA VAL A 148 5.53 5.75 14.48
C VAL A 148 6.24 7.12 14.49
N ASN A 149 6.50 7.66 13.31
CA ASN A 149 7.11 8.97 13.13
C ASN A 149 6.16 9.91 12.39
N HIS A 150 5.74 10.99 13.05
CA HIS A 150 4.87 12.01 12.50
C HIS A 150 5.60 13.08 11.66
N GLY A 151 6.94 13.07 11.63
CA GLY A 151 7.77 13.90 10.74
C GLY A 151 7.82 13.34 9.31
N SER A 152 6.65 13.03 8.75
CA SER A 152 6.50 12.32 7.47
C SER A 152 6.25 13.27 6.30
N THR A 153 6.43 12.77 5.08
CA THR A 153 5.98 13.41 3.83
C THR A 153 4.46 13.31 3.62
N HIS A 154 3.75 12.70 4.58
CA HIS A 154 2.33 12.40 4.59
C HIS A 154 1.63 13.07 5.77
N ASP A 155 0.40 13.52 5.58
CA ASP A 155 -0.44 14.08 6.65
C ASP A 155 -1.39 13.01 7.21
N PHE A 156 -0.84 12.10 8.02
CA PHE A 156 -1.63 10.98 8.54
C PHE A 156 -2.85 11.40 9.36
N ASN A 157 -2.79 12.55 10.05
CA ASN A 157 -3.90 13.04 10.86
C ASN A 157 -5.04 13.54 9.99
N ILE A 158 -4.75 14.31 8.94
CA ILE A 158 -5.78 14.75 7.98
C ILE A 158 -6.42 13.54 7.29
N GLU A 159 -5.61 12.56 6.86
CA GLU A 159 -6.13 11.35 6.21
C GLU A 159 -7.02 10.53 7.16
N TYR A 160 -6.59 10.33 8.41
CA TYR A 160 -7.37 9.59 9.39
C TYR A 160 -8.69 10.31 9.74
N ASN A 161 -8.66 11.63 9.89
CA ASN A 161 -9.86 12.43 10.13
C ASN A 161 -10.86 12.33 8.97
N PHE A 162 -10.36 12.42 7.73
CA PHE A 162 -11.17 12.24 6.53
C PHE A 162 -11.84 10.85 6.48
N LEU A 163 -11.08 9.78 6.74
CA LEU A 163 -11.61 8.42 6.76
C LEU A 163 -12.60 8.20 7.92
N THR A 164 -12.38 8.85 9.07
CA THR A 164 -13.28 8.80 10.22
C THR A 164 -14.60 9.51 9.92
N GLU A 165 -14.58 10.66 9.25
CA GLU A 165 -15.79 11.36 8.81
C GLU A 165 -16.61 10.49 7.85
N LEU A 166 -15.96 9.88 6.86
CA LEU A 166 -16.60 8.93 5.95
C LEU A 166 -17.18 7.72 6.69
N HIS A 167 -16.47 7.24 7.72
CA HIS A 167 -16.94 6.13 8.54
C HIS A 167 -18.22 6.48 9.30
N ASN A 168 -18.23 7.64 9.96
CA ASN A 168 -19.38 8.12 10.72
C ASN A 168 -20.61 8.36 9.83
N ASN A 169 -20.39 8.70 8.57
CA ASN A 169 -21.45 8.88 7.57
C ASN A 169 -21.87 7.58 6.86
N GLY A 170 -21.27 6.43 7.22
CA GLY A 170 -21.61 5.12 6.65
C GLY A 170 -21.04 4.86 5.25
N ALA A 171 -20.16 5.72 4.74
CA ALA A 171 -19.56 5.57 3.41
C ALA A 171 -18.42 4.54 3.37
N VAL A 172 -17.79 4.26 4.51
CA VAL A 172 -16.74 3.25 4.66
C VAL A 172 -16.80 2.63 6.05
N ARG A 173 -16.37 1.38 6.21
CA ARG A 173 -16.16 0.79 7.54
C ARG A 173 -14.70 0.90 7.92
N LEU A 174 -14.36 1.70 8.94
CA LEU A 174 -13.00 1.80 9.46
C LEU A 174 -12.87 0.89 10.69
N VAL A 175 -11.99 -0.12 10.63
CA VAL A 175 -11.76 -1.07 11.72
C VAL A 175 -10.44 -0.74 12.42
N CYS A 176 -10.55 -0.32 13.69
CA CYS A 176 -9.41 0.08 14.54
C CYS A 176 -9.30 -0.75 15.84
N ASP A 177 -10.11 -1.80 15.99
CA ASP A 177 -10.04 -2.73 17.12
C ASP A 177 -9.96 -4.18 16.60
N ILE A 178 -9.86 -5.14 17.52
CA ILE A 178 -9.84 -6.57 17.24
C ILE A 178 -11.08 -6.96 16.43
N CYS A 179 -10.88 -7.77 15.38
CA CYS A 179 -11.96 -8.32 14.58
C CYS A 179 -12.75 -9.37 15.39
N GLU A 180 -14.06 -9.40 15.19
CA GLU A 180 -14.94 -10.48 15.68
C GLU A 180 -14.83 -11.74 14.82
#